data_AF-A0A2E9IS83-F1
#
_entry.id   AF-A0A2E9IS83-F1
#
_cell.length_a   1.000
_cell.length_b   1.000
_cell.length_c   1.000
_cell.angle_alpha   90.00
_cell.angle_beta   90.00
_cell.angle_gamma   90.00
#
_symmetry.space_group_name_H-M   'P 1'
#
loop_
_entity.id
_entity.type
_entity.pdbx_description
1 polymer ?
#
loop_
_entity_poly.entity_id
_entity_poly.type
_entity_poly.pdbx_seq_one_letter_code
_entity_poly.pdbx_strand_id
1 'polypeptide(L)'
;HGLRFRSAVRETPLLHTKLSPCYGLNEVTLEGIQTALGKINNSIGKLSYVADATTVINDELKKLSHHHSDYKVNLEAKTVNFSTFIDQLSLGASTQNRKVGLGGDGRNNQILMALWKAKSELEHDLEDEAVIYCVEEPEAHLHPHQQRKLSKYLIDELPGQVLVSTHSPQITESFQPDSIIRLFEKEGMTSAASDGCSDCVEDAWEDMGYRMSILPAEAFFSDCVFLVEGPSEVLFYQALAVQLDIDLDYHNISILSVDGIAFGVYVKILDALEIPWVLRTDNDVFKVPESDPIKWNLAGLNRALRIANEDEYEYWEQVEKPDDLSELWADEAEVLNPKGIYVSKIDLENDLGEALSDELKEYTGKLTINAAVKYLQGKKAVRMREFLAEKGASLKDLNSDELAQPLHHAVKHVEGRRAAPEEE
;
A
#
# COMPACT_ATOMS: atom_id res chain seq x y z
N HIS A 1 0.71 -5.20 -27.91
CA HIS A 1 1.33 -3.87 -27.83
C HIS A 1 1.93 -3.70 -26.45
N GLY A 2 3.26 -3.81 -26.32
CA GLY A 2 3.95 -3.75 -25.03
C GLY A 2 4.86 -2.52 -24.97
N LEU A 3 4.39 -1.46 -24.31
CA LEU A 3 5.20 -0.31 -23.93
C LEU A 3 6.04 -0.70 -22.72
N ARG A 4 7.25 -1.21 -22.96
CA ARG A 4 8.29 -1.30 -21.92
C ARG A 4 8.79 0.10 -21.62
N PHE A 5 8.24 0.76 -20.60
CA PHE A 5 8.88 1.92 -19.98
C PHE A 5 10.10 1.43 -19.21
N ARG A 6 11.25 1.40 -19.90
CA ARG A 6 12.54 1.17 -19.27
C ARG A 6 12.86 2.37 -18.38
N SER A 7 13.21 2.08 -17.13
CA SER A 7 13.84 2.97 -16.15
C SER A 7 14.67 4.08 -16.82
N ALA A 8 14.20 5.32 -16.76
CA ALA A 8 14.89 6.50 -17.31
C ALA A 8 16.15 6.91 -16.51
N VAL A 9 16.65 6.05 -15.61
CA VAL A 9 17.79 6.35 -14.72
C VAL A 9 19.11 5.80 -15.26
N ARG A 10 19.12 5.15 -16.43
CA ARG A 10 20.38 4.76 -17.07
C ARG A 10 20.89 5.87 -17.96
N GLU A 11 21.90 6.57 -17.42
CA GLU A 11 22.93 7.34 -18.10
C GLU A 11 22.42 8.34 -19.14
N THR A 12 22.46 9.65 -18.82
CA THR A 12 22.65 10.84 -19.72
C THR A 12 21.90 12.08 -19.18
N PRO A 13 22.01 13.26 -19.82
CA PRO A 13 22.54 14.52 -19.33
C PRO A 13 21.41 15.44 -18.83
N LEU A 14 20.71 15.03 -17.78
CA LEU A 14 19.47 15.69 -17.32
C LEU A 14 19.67 17.09 -16.70
N LEU A 15 20.89 17.42 -16.25
CA LEU A 15 21.23 18.75 -15.71
C LEU A 15 21.25 19.84 -16.78
N HIS A 16 21.70 19.52 -18.00
CA HIS A 16 21.97 20.53 -19.03
C HIS A 16 20.69 21.15 -19.59
N THR A 17 19.73 20.32 -19.98
CA THR A 17 18.51 20.76 -20.64
C THR A 17 17.53 21.48 -19.71
N LYS A 18 17.67 21.32 -18.39
CA LYS A 18 16.64 21.71 -17.42
C LYS A 18 17.06 22.77 -16.40
N LEU A 19 18.35 23.05 -16.22
CA LEU A 19 18.87 24.11 -15.33
C LEU A 19 19.48 25.32 -16.06
N SER A 20 19.60 25.25 -17.39
CA SER A 20 20.22 26.29 -18.21
C SER A 20 19.52 27.67 -18.17
N PRO A 21 18.19 27.79 -18.00
CA PRO A 21 17.54 29.08 -17.79
C PRO A 21 17.57 29.57 -16.32
N CYS A 22 17.92 28.69 -15.37
CA CYS A 22 17.44 28.76 -13.99
C CYS A 22 18.27 29.61 -13.02
N TYR A 23 19.43 30.10 -13.45
CA TYR A 23 20.14 31.14 -12.73
C TYR A 23 20.35 32.27 -13.72
N GLY A 24 19.86 33.46 -13.37
CA GLY A 24 20.35 34.71 -13.93
C GLY A 24 21.84 34.84 -13.61
N LEU A 25 22.66 34.11 -14.34
CA LEU A 25 24.10 34.25 -14.33
C LEU A 25 24.36 35.62 -14.95
N ASN A 26 24.78 36.58 -14.10
CA ASN A 26 25.19 37.91 -14.55
C ASN A 26 26.03 37.78 -15.83
N GLU A 27 25.62 38.41 -16.94
CA GLU A 27 26.33 38.34 -18.22
C GLU A 27 27.83 38.62 -18.05
N VAL A 28 28.17 39.50 -17.09
CA VAL A 28 29.54 39.83 -16.68
C VAL A 28 30.36 38.62 -16.21
N THR A 29 29.75 37.71 -15.43
CA THR A 29 30.43 36.49 -14.98
C THR A 29 30.57 35.45 -16.08
N LEU A 30 29.63 35.39 -17.02
CA LEU A 30 29.68 34.50 -18.19
C LEU A 30 30.79 34.90 -19.15
N GLU A 31 30.89 36.19 -19.48
CA GLU A 31 31.99 36.73 -20.29
C GLU A 31 33.36 36.51 -19.63
N GLY A 32 33.43 36.65 -18.30
CA GLY A 32 34.64 36.37 -17.52
C GLY A 32 35.12 34.92 -17.65
N ILE A 33 34.20 33.95 -17.52
CA ILE A 33 34.50 32.52 -17.66
C ILE A 33 34.90 32.18 -19.10
N GLN A 34 34.21 32.73 -20.10
CA GLN A 34 34.53 32.50 -21.50
C GLN A 34 35.90 33.07 -21.88
N THR A 35 36.25 34.23 -21.34
CA THR A 35 37.59 34.82 -21.49
C THR A 35 38.68 33.95 -20.85
N ALA A 36 38.41 33.39 -19.66
CA ALA A 36 39.34 32.49 -18.98
C ALA A 36 39.55 31.17 -19.77
N LEU A 37 38.47 30.57 -20.29
CA LEU A 37 38.54 29.40 -21.16
C LEU A 37 39.34 29.67 -22.43
N GLY A 38 39.15 30.84 -23.06
CA GLY A 38 39.94 31.28 -24.21
C GLY A 38 41.45 31.38 -23.90
N LYS A 39 41.80 31.90 -22.71
CA LYS A 39 43.21 31.96 -22.26
C LYS A 39 43.80 30.57 -22.04
N ILE A 40 43.04 29.64 -21.47
CA ILE A 40 43.46 28.26 -21.25
C ILE A 40 43.68 27.56 -22.60
N ASN A 41 42.76 27.74 -23.56
CA ASN A 41 42.88 27.13 -24.89
C ASN A 41 44.15 27.60 -25.62
N ASN A 42 44.42 28.90 -25.59
CA ASN A 42 45.66 29.48 -26.13
C ASN A 42 46.92 28.98 -25.43
N SER A 43 46.83 28.59 -24.16
CA SER A 43 47.97 28.04 -23.43
C SER A 43 48.21 26.57 -23.78
N ILE A 44 47.16 25.80 -24.05
CA ILE A 44 47.25 24.41 -24.52
C ILE A 44 47.93 24.33 -25.89
N GLY A 45 47.58 25.22 -26.82
CA GLY A 45 48.25 25.31 -28.14
C GLY A 45 49.74 25.66 -28.06
N LYS A 46 50.22 26.19 -26.92
CA LYS A 46 51.62 26.52 -26.66
C LYS A 46 52.38 25.44 -25.88
N LEU A 47 51.71 24.35 -25.49
CA LEU A 47 52.40 23.22 -24.85
C LEU A 47 53.42 22.63 -25.83
N SER A 48 54.64 22.38 -25.35
CA SER A 48 55.78 21.99 -26.20
C SER A 48 55.45 20.81 -27.11
N TYR A 49 54.84 19.76 -26.57
CA TYR A 49 54.48 18.58 -27.36
C TYR A 49 53.45 18.87 -28.49
N VAL A 50 52.53 19.83 -28.29
CA VAL A 50 51.53 20.22 -29.31
C VAL A 50 52.19 21.08 -30.38
N ALA A 51 53.04 22.03 -29.97
CA ALA A 51 53.79 22.88 -30.87
C ALA A 51 54.77 22.06 -31.72
N ASP A 52 55.46 21.10 -31.11
CA ASP A 52 56.39 20.19 -31.77
C ASP A 52 55.65 19.29 -32.77
N ALA A 53 54.55 18.67 -32.37
CA ALA A 53 53.72 17.85 -33.26
C ALA A 53 53.17 18.66 -34.45
N THR A 54 52.71 19.89 -34.20
CA THR A 54 52.22 20.81 -35.24
C THR A 54 53.33 21.17 -36.22
N THR A 55 54.56 21.38 -35.72
CA THR A 55 55.72 21.69 -36.56
C THR A 55 56.09 20.51 -37.44
N VAL A 56 56.16 19.30 -36.87
CA VAL A 56 56.44 18.06 -37.60
C VAL A 56 55.40 17.81 -38.71
N ILE A 57 54.11 17.98 -38.42
CA ILE A 57 53.04 17.83 -39.41
C ILE A 57 53.20 18.83 -40.56
N ASN A 58 53.46 20.10 -40.25
CA ASN A 58 53.65 21.14 -41.27
C ASN A 58 54.89 20.88 -42.15
N ASP A 59 55.97 20.37 -41.56
CA ASP A 59 57.19 20.05 -42.31
C ASP A 59 56.98 18.85 -43.25
N GLU A 60 56.24 17.82 -42.82
CA GLU A 60 55.86 16.71 -43.70
C GLU A 60 54.88 17.14 -44.81
N LEU A 61 53.89 17.99 -44.50
CA LEU A 61 52.96 18.51 -45.50
C LEU A 61 53.66 19.32 -46.61
N LYS A 62 54.69 20.08 -46.26
CA LYS A 62 55.54 20.82 -47.22
C LYS A 62 56.36 19.89 -48.11
N LYS A 63 56.83 18.74 -47.59
CA LYS A 63 57.54 17.73 -48.39
C LYS A 63 56.62 17.04 -49.41
N LEU A 64 55.34 16.90 -49.09
CA LEU A 64 54.37 16.20 -49.94
C LEU A 64 53.96 16.98 -51.20
N SER A 65 53.94 18.33 -51.16
CA SER A 65 53.61 19.14 -52.35
C SER A 65 54.02 20.59 -52.19
N HIS A 66 54.52 21.19 -53.27
CA HIS A 66 54.78 22.63 -53.35
C HIS A 66 53.53 23.50 -53.16
N HIS A 67 52.33 22.97 -53.45
CA HIS A 67 51.07 23.69 -53.23
C HIS A 67 50.69 23.84 -51.75
N HIS A 68 51.40 23.18 -50.83
CA HIS A 68 51.20 23.33 -49.38
C HIS A 68 52.19 24.29 -48.71
N SER A 69 53.07 24.98 -49.46
CA SER A 69 54.04 25.91 -48.89
C SER A 69 53.39 27.04 -48.08
N ASP A 70 52.19 27.46 -48.50
CA ASP A 70 51.43 28.55 -47.91
C ASP A 70 50.29 28.06 -47.00
N TYR A 71 50.16 26.74 -46.79
CA TYR A 71 49.12 26.13 -45.96
C TYR A 71 49.70 25.64 -44.63
N LYS A 72 49.32 26.30 -43.53
CA LYS A 72 49.79 25.98 -42.18
C LYS A 72 48.67 25.34 -41.36
N VAL A 73 48.86 24.09 -40.97
CA VAL A 73 47.98 23.37 -40.05
C VAL A 73 48.37 23.73 -38.62
N ASN A 74 47.39 24.13 -37.80
CA ASN A 74 47.58 24.33 -36.37
C ASN A 74 46.69 23.34 -35.61
N LEU A 75 47.24 22.70 -34.57
CA LEU A 75 46.44 21.90 -33.65
C LEU A 75 45.79 22.85 -32.63
N GLU A 76 44.54 23.21 -32.90
CA GLU A 76 43.71 23.95 -31.95
C GLU A 76 42.96 22.95 -31.07
N ALA A 77 43.02 23.13 -29.76
CA ALA A 77 42.13 22.40 -28.87
C ALA A 77 40.69 22.82 -29.22
N LYS A 78 39.83 21.82 -29.49
CA LYS A 78 38.41 22.00 -29.78
C LYS A 78 37.87 23.04 -28.81
N THR A 79 37.29 24.12 -29.34
CA THR A 79 36.65 25.15 -28.52
C THR A 79 35.73 24.47 -27.52
N VAL A 80 36.11 24.51 -26.24
CA VAL A 80 35.21 24.15 -25.16
C VAL A 80 34.20 25.29 -25.13
N ASN A 81 33.16 25.19 -25.93
CA ASN A 81 32.03 26.10 -25.84
C ASN A 81 31.48 25.99 -24.42
N PHE A 82 31.12 27.12 -23.83
CA PHE A 82 30.56 27.14 -22.47
C PHE A 82 29.37 26.18 -22.35
N SER A 83 28.53 26.09 -23.39
CA SER A 83 27.47 25.09 -23.50
C SER A 83 27.99 23.67 -23.31
N THR A 84 29.06 23.30 -24.01
CA THR A 84 29.73 21.98 -23.91
C THR A 84 30.37 21.74 -22.54
N PHE A 85 30.76 22.78 -21.81
CA PHE A 85 31.27 22.64 -20.43
C PHE A 85 30.13 22.41 -19.43
N ILE A 86 29.01 23.12 -19.59
CA ILE A 86 27.80 22.88 -18.81
C ILE A 86 27.23 21.49 -19.11
N ASP A 87 27.32 21.02 -20.37
CA ASP A 87 26.92 19.66 -20.78
C ASP A 87 27.68 18.57 -20.02
N GLN A 88 28.91 18.88 -19.58
CA GLN A 88 29.78 17.95 -18.87
C GLN A 88 29.63 18.02 -17.35
N LEU A 89 28.81 18.93 -16.82
CA LEU A 89 28.52 18.97 -15.39
C LEU A 89 27.73 17.72 -14.98
N SER A 90 28.28 17.00 -14.01
CA SER A 90 27.63 15.86 -13.37
C SER A 90 27.25 16.21 -11.94
N LEU A 91 26.10 15.72 -11.48
CA LEU A 91 25.73 15.83 -10.07
C LEU A 91 26.72 14.97 -9.26
N GLY A 92 27.29 15.54 -8.21
CA GLY A 92 28.15 14.81 -7.28
C GLY A 92 27.62 14.97 -5.87
N ALA A 93 27.57 13.89 -5.11
CA ALA A 93 27.29 13.97 -3.67
C ALA A 93 28.61 14.10 -2.91
N SER A 94 28.61 14.89 -1.83
CA SER A 94 29.72 14.90 -0.89
C SER A 94 29.21 14.77 0.53
N THR A 95 29.81 13.88 1.31
CA THR A 95 29.61 13.83 2.76
C THR A 95 30.94 14.06 3.46
N GLN A 96 30.98 14.98 4.43
CA GLN A 96 32.21 15.31 5.17
C GLN A 96 33.44 15.53 4.25
N ASN A 97 33.29 16.34 3.18
CA ASN A 97 34.32 16.61 2.17
C ASN A 97 34.85 15.39 1.39
N ARG A 98 34.21 14.24 1.46
CA ARG A 98 34.50 13.09 0.59
C ARG A 98 33.46 13.03 -0.53
N LYS A 99 33.93 12.92 -1.77
CA LYS A 99 33.05 12.62 -2.90
C LYS A 99 32.47 11.21 -2.70
N VAL A 100 31.15 11.12 -2.75
CA VAL A 100 30.41 9.86 -2.69
C VAL A 100 29.61 9.77 -3.99
N GLY A 101 29.35 8.56 -4.48
CA GLY A 101 28.39 8.37 -5.56
C GLY A 101 27.03 8.98 -5.19
N LEU A 102 26.25 9.33 -6.21
CA LEU A 102 24.84 9.72 -6.07
C LEU A 102 24.03 8.52 -5.56
N GLY A 103 24.17 8.23 -4.27
CA GLY A 103 23.36 7.27 -3.51
C GLY A 103 23.12 5.88 -4.14
N GLY A 104 22.16 5.18 -3.57
CA GLY A 104 21.45 4.08 -4.23
C GLY A 104 20.10 4.57 -4.77
N ASP A 105 19.32 3.69 -5.37
CA ASP A 105 18.12 4.04 -6.14
C ASP A 105 17.10 4.90 -5.37
N GLY A 106 16.85 4.63 -4.08
CA GLY A 106 15.94 5.45 -3.27
C GLY A 106 16.39 6.91 -3.10
N ARG A 107 17.71 7.17 -2.99
CA ARG A 107 18.24 8.55 -2.95
C ARG A 107 18.15 9.23 -4.31
N ASN A 108 18.36 8.47 -5.38
CA ASN A 108 18.18 9.00 -6.74
C ASN A 108 16.74 9.41 -6.99
N ASN A 109 15.77 8.63 -6.50
CA ASN A 109 14.35 8.99 -6.59
C ASN A 109 14.06 10.30 -5.85
N GLN A 110 14.55 10.45 -4.61
CA GLN A 110 14.39 11.69 -3.84
C GLN A 110 15.01 12.92 -4.51
N ILE A 111 16.22 12.78 -5.07
CA ILE A 111 16.89 13.86 -5.81
C ILE A 111 16.09 14.23 -7.06
N LEU A 112 15.57 13.23 -7.77
CA LEU A 112 14.75 13.44 -8.96
C LEU A 112 13.49 14.24 -8.60
N MET A 113 12.77 13.86 -7.55
CA MET A 113 11.57 14.57 -7.10
C MET A 113 11.85 16.02 -6.72
N ALA A 114 12.91 16.26 -5.94
CA ALA A 114 13.30 17.61 -5.55
C ALA A 114 13.68 18.48 -6.75
N LEU A 115 14.35 17.91 -7.75
CA LEU A 115 14.71 18.62 -8.98
C LEU A 115 13.47 18.94 -9.82
N TRP A 116 12.51 18.02 -9.92
CA TRP A 116 11.26 18.25 -10.64
C TRP A 116 10.40 19.32 -9.98
N LYS A 117 10.28 19.32 -8.64
CA LYS A 117 9.62 20.40 -7.90
C LYS A 117 10.24 21.75 -8.23
N ALA A 118 11.56 21.88 -8.04
CA ALA A 118 12.27 23.14 -8.26
C ALA A 118 12.16 23.65 -9.72
N LYS A 119 12.14 22.72 -10.69
CA LYS A 119 11.92 23.07 -12.09
C LYS A 119 10.49 23.57 -12.33
N SER A 120 9.51 22.88 -11.75
CA SER A 120 8.11 23.22 -11.92
C SER A 120 7.79 24.60 -11.36
N GLU A 121 8.30 24.93 -10.17
CA GLU A 121 8.13 26.25 -9.54
C GLU A 121 8.76 27.39 -10.34
N LEU A 122 9.74 27.08 -11.19
CA LEU A 122 10.41 28.07 -12.03
C LEU A 122 9.73 28.26 -13.38
N GLU A 123 9.27 27.16 -14.00
CA GLU A 123 8.70 27.18 -15.35
C GLU A 123 7.23 27.56 -15.38
N HIS A 124 6.49 27.29 -14.31
CA HIS A 124 5.06 27.47 -14.25
C HIS A 124 4.69 28.54 -13.22
N ASP A 125 3.86 29.49 -13.65
CA ASP A 125 3.24 30.44 -12.74
C ASP A 125 2.02 29.79 -12.10
N LEU A 126 2.12 29.49 -10.80
CA LEU A 126 1.08 28.78 -10.07
C LEU A 126 -0.22 29.60 -9.93
N GLU A 127 -0.20 30.91 -10.18
CA GLU A 127 -1.40 31.75 -10.16
C GLU A 127 -2.22 31.64 -11.46
N ASP A 128 -1.57 31.37 -12.59
CA ASP A 128 -2.18 31.36 -13.93
C ASP A 128 -2.22 29.97 -14.60
N GLU A 129 -1.47 28.99 -14.07
CA GLU A 129 -1.35 27.65 -14.65
C GLU A 129 -1.72 26.54 -13.66
N ALA A 130 -2.57 25.60 -14.10
CA ALA A 130 -2.87 24.40 -13.35
C ALA A 130 -1.78 23.34 -13.57
N VAL A 131 -1.02 23.02 -12.52
CA VAL A 131 0.04 21.99 -12.56
C VAL A 131 -0.49 20.68 -11.96
N ILE A 132 -0.31 19.59 -12.71
CA ILE A 132 -0.63 18.23 -12.25
C ILE A 132 0.66 17.41 -12.24
N TYR A 133 0.98 16.83 -11.08
CA TYR A 133 2.09 15.89 -10.90
C TYR A 133 1.57 14.46 -10.93
N CYS A 134 2.06 13.65 -11.87
CA CYS A 134 1.78 12.21 -11.91
C CYS A 134 3.03 11.45 -11.47
N VAL A 135 2.92 10.68 -10.39
CA VAL A 135 4.04 9.94 -9.79
C VAL A 135 3.69 8.45 -9.70
N GLU A 136 4.50 7.62 -10.36
CA GLU A 136 4.32 6.17 -10.37
C GLU A 136 5.28 5.51 -9.37
N GLU A 137 4.73 4.67 -8.49
CA GLU A 137 5.44 3.86 -7.49
C GLU A 137 6.58 4.61 -6.74
N PRO A 138 6.29 5.77 -6.11
CA PRO A 138 7.31 6.56 -5.42
C PRO A 138 8.03 5.81 -4.28
N GLU A 139 7.45 4.73 -3.76
CA GLU A 139 7.98 3.87 -2.71
C GLU A 139 9.19 3.00 -3.10
N ALA A 140 9.48 2.87 -4.40
CA ALA A 140 10.49 1.95 -4.89
C ALA A 140 11.86 2.19 -4.19
N HIS A 141 12.43 1.11 -3.65
CA HIS A 141 13.72 1.13 -2.93
C HIS A 141 13.78 2.05 -1.69
N LEU A 142 12.63 2.41 -1.10
CA LEU A 142 12.55 3.19 0.14
C LEU A 142 12.07 2.34 1.31
N HIS A 143 12.66 2.59 2.48
CA HIS A 143 12.19 1.99 3.74
C HIS A 143 10.81 2.57 4.14
N PRO A 144 9.91 1.82 4.82
CA PRO A 144 8.59 2.30 5.24
C PRO A 144 8.54 3.71 5.85
N HIS A 145 9.46 4.04 6.76
CA HIS A 145 9.55 5.39 7.35
C HIS A 145 9.85 6.50 6.32
N GLN A 146 10.63 6.17 5.28
CA GLN A 146 10.90 7.10 4.19
C GLN A 146 9.70 7.22 3.24
N GLN A 147 8.94 6.14 3.02
CA GLN A 147 7.69 6.19 2.25
C GLN A 147 6.67 7.12 2.92
N ARG A 148 6.49 7.04 4.24
CA ARG A 148 5.63 7.97 5.01
C ARG A 148 6.11 9.42 4.99
N LYS A 149 7.43 9.65 4.91
CA LYS A 149 7.96 11.01 4.76
C LYS A 149 7.80 11.52 3.33
N LEU A 150 7.89 10.62 2.35
CA LEU A 150 7.69 10.92 0.95
C LEU A 150 6.23 11.27 0.66
N SER A 151 5.26 10.48 1.16
CA SER A 151 3.83 10.79 1.02
C SER A 151 3.51 12.19 1.54
N LYS A 152 3.98 12.55 2.75
CA LYS A 152 3.85 13.92 3.28
C LYS A 152 4.48 14.98 2.39
N TYR A 153 5.64 14.69 1.81
CA TYR A 153 6.27 15.61 0.86
C TYR A 153 5.41 15.76 -0.41
N LEU A 154 4.83 14.68 -0.93
CA LEU A 154 3.94 14.76 -2.10
C LEU A 154 2.69 15.59 -1.80
N ILE A 155 2.10 15.43 -0.62
CA ILE A 155 0.88 16.12 -0.20
C ILE A 155 1.13 17.59 0.13
N ASP A 156 2.15 17.88 0.95
CA ASP A 156 2.34 19.19 1.56
C ASP A 156 3.24 20.14 0.74
N GLU A 157 4.14 19.58 -0.09
CA GLU A 157 5.24 20.35 -0.68
C GLU A 157 5.13 20.54 -2.19
N LEU A 158 4.36 19.71 -2.93
CA LEU A 158 4.21 19.89 -4.37
C LEU A 158 3.12 20.93 -4.68
N PRO A 159 3.44 22.00 -5.42
CA PRO A 159 2.46 23.04 -5.72
C PRO A 159 1.54 22.62 -6.87
N GLY A 160 0.37 22.05 -6.55
CA GLY A 160 -0.62 21.64 -7.54
C GLY A 160 -1.35 20.35 -7.15
N GLN A 161 -2.05 19.74 -8.12
CA GLN A 161 -2.70 18.46 -7.91
C GLN A 161 -1.69 17.32 -8.09
N VAL A 162 -1.69 16.35 -7.16
CA VAL A 162 -0.80 15.19 -7.23
C VAL A 162 -1.62 13.92 -7.42
N LEU A 163 -1.29 13.16 -8.46
CA LEU A 163 -1.83 11.83 -8.73
C LEU A 163 -0.71 10.81 -8.49
N VAL A 164 -0.96 9.86 -7.60
CA VAL A 164 0.01 8.84 -7.22
C VAL A 164 -0.57 7.46 -7.48
N SER A 165 0.16 6.61 -8.22
CA SER A 165 -0.08 5.17 -8.18
C SER A 165 0.89 4.52 -7.19
N THR A 166 0.37 3.65 -6.32
CA THR A 166 1.16 2.99 -5.29
C THR A 166 0.59 1.61 -4.96
N HIS A 167 1.50 0.69 -4.64
CA HIS A 167 1.19 -0.60 -4.02
C HIS A 167 1.59 -0.62 -2.54
N SER A 168 1.93 0.55 -1.97
CA SER A 168 2.37 0.66 -0.58
C SER A 168 1.21 1.05 0.35
N PRO A 169 0.90 0.21 1.36
CA PRO A 169 0.03 0.60 2.46
C PRO A 169 0.53 1.85 3.19
N GLN A 170 1.85 2.06 3.28
CA GLN A 170 2.45 3.18 4.01
C GLN A 170 2.21 4.53 3.33
N ILE A 171 2.10 4.52 2.00
CA ILE A 171 1.74 5.72 1.24
C ILE A 171 0.24 5.95 1.36
N THR A 172 -0.56 4.91 1.11
CA THR A 172 -2.03 4.94 1.18
C THR A 172 -2.55 5.48 2.52
N GLU A 173 -1.97 5.05 3.64
CA GLU A 173 -2.33 5.51 5.00
C GLU A 173 -2.11 7.03 5.22
N SER A 174 -1.30 7.68 4.38
CA SER A 174 -1.01 9.11 4.49
C SER A 174 -2.00 10.01 3.76
N PHE A 175 -2.82 9.46 2.86
CA PHE A 175 -3.81 10.21 2.08
C PHE A 175 -5.18 10.18 2.77
N GLN A 176 -6.01 11.18 2.46
CA GLN A 176 -7.41 11.18 2.88
C GLN A 176 -8.20 10.13 2.06
N PRO A 177 -9.15 9.38 2.63
CA PRO A 177 -9.82 8.29 1.94
C PRO A 177 -10.73 8.68 0.78
N ASP A 178 -11.31 9.87 0.83
CA ASP A 178 -12.00 10.51 -0.29
C ASP A 178 -11.06 10.70 -1.52
N SER A 179 -9.75 10.74 -1.28
CA SER A 179 -8.70 10.87 -2.28
C SER A 179 -8.12 9.51 -2.71
N ILE A 180 -8.61 8.39 -2.16
CA ILE A 180 -8.13 7.04 -2.51
C ILE A 180 -9.06 6.42 -3.55
N ILE A 181 -8.50 6.12 -4.72
CA ILE A 181 -9.19 5.38 -5.78
C ILE A 181 -8.62 3.97 -5.84
N ARG A 182 -9.44 2.97 -5.48
CA ARG A 182 -9.07 1.56 -5.64
C ARG A 182 -9.31 1.11 -7.08
N LEU A 183 -8.25 0.69 -7.75
CA LEU A 183 -8.30 0.04 -9.06
C LEU A 183 -8.19 -1.47 -8.90
N PHE A 184 -9.09 -2.22 -9.50
CA PHE A 184 -9.09 -3.69 -9.45
C PHE A 184 -9.55 -4.30 -10.76
N GLU A 185 -9.31 -5.59 -10.95
CA GLU A 185 -9.76 -6.33 -12.12
C GLU A 185 -11.20 -6.84 -11.91
N LYS A 186 -12.06 -6.58 -12.90
CA LYS A 186 -13.44 -7.05 -12.95
C LYS A 186 -13.70 -7.52 -14.37
N GLU A 187 -14.00 -8.81 -14.54
CA GLU A 187 -14.30 -9.42 -15.84
C GLU A 187 -13.20 -9.19 -16.91
N GLY A 188 -11.93 -9.28 -16.54
CA GLY A 188 -10.80 -9.05 -17.45
C GLY A 188 -10.49 -7.58 -17.76
N MET A 189 -11.20 -6.63 -17.14
CA MET A 189 -11.00 -5.19 -17.32
C MET A 189 -10.62 -4.50 -16.00
N THR A 190 -9.79 -3.46 -16.09
CA THR A 190 -9.52 -2.61 -14.92
C THR A 190 -10.71 -1.70 -14.66
N SER A 191 -11.27 -1.79 -13.47
CA SER A 191 -12.37 -0.96 -12.98
C SER A 191 -11.91 -0.15 -11.77
N ALA A 192 -12.46 1.05 -11.62
CA ALA A 192 -12.36 1.82 -10.38
C ALA A 192 -13.56 1.47 -9.50
N ALA A 193 -13.30 1.21 -8.22
CA ALA A 193 -14.38 0.98 -7.25
C ALA A 193 -15.29 2.19 -7.16
N SER A 194 -16.61 1.96 -7.14
CA SER A 194 -17.63 3.00 -7.00
C SER A 194 -17.46 4.17 -7.99
N ASP A 195 -17.05 3.87 -9.22
CA ASP A 195 -16.76 4.87 -10.27
C ASP A 195 -15.63 5.90 -9.90
N GLY A 196 -14.85 5.63 -8.85
CA GLY A 196 -13.73 6.45 -8.41
C GLY A 196 -14.05 7.31 -7.18
N CYS A 197 -13.71 8.61 -7.23
CA CYS A 197 -14.03 9.57 -6.17
C CYS A 197 -15.53 9.90 -6.18
N SER A 198 -16.37 8.95 -5.77
CA SER A 198 -17.81 9.14 -5.61
C SER A 198 -18.16 9.75 -4.25
N ASP A 199 -19.17 10.60 -4.21
CA ASP A 199 -19.74 11.19 -2.98
C ASP A 199 -20.10 10.13 -1.92
N CYS A 200 -20.45 8.90 -2.31
CA CYS A 200 -20.77 7.84 -1.35
C CYS A 200 -19.57 7.34 -0.53
N VAL A 201 -18.36 7.48 -1.08
CA VAL A 201 -17.11 7.24 -0.35
C VAL A 201 -16.94 8.38 0.65
N GLU A 202 -17.03 9.64 0.19
CA GLU A 202 -16.93 10.84 1.04
C GLU A 202 -17.97 10.83 2.19
N ASP A 203 -19.26 10.58 1.93
CA ASP A 203 -20.31 10.50 2.95
C ASP A 203 -20.04 9.39 3.98
N ALA A 204 -19.61 8.21 3.52
CA ALA A 204 -19.26 7.10 4.41
C ALA A 204 -18.05 7.42 5.30
N TRP A 205 -17.13 8.26 4.82
CA TRP A 205 -15.93 8.68 5.55
C TRP A 205 -16.14 9.96 6.40
N GLU A 206 -16.95 10.92 5.95
CA GLU A 206 -17.29 12.18 6.65
C GLU A 206 -18.18 11.92 7.86
N ASP A 207 -19.20 11.05 7.73
CA ASP A 207 -19.98 10.53 8.88
C ASP A 207 -19.06 9.90 9.94
N MET A 208 -17.84 9.54 9.54
CA MET A 208 -16.85 8.82 10.32
C MET A 208 -15.53 9.59 10.52
N GLY A 209 -15.54 10.91 10.24
CA GLY A 209 -14.41 11.82 9.96
C GLY A 209 -13.28 11.96 10.99
N TYR A 210 -13.21 11.09 11.99
CA TYR A 210 -12.11 11.01 12.96
C TYR A 210 -11.33 9.69 12.92
N ARG A 211 -11.66 8.74 12.03
CA ARG A 211 -11.30 7.34 12.24
C ARG A 211 -10.60 6.64 11.06
N MET A 212 -9.72 7.34 10.33
CA MET A 212 -8.82 6.73 9.33
C MET A 212 -8.03 5.53 9.87
N SER A 213 -7.73 5.53 11.16
CA SER A 213 -7.01 4.44 11.81
C SER A 213 -7.85 3.15 12.01
N ILE A 214 -9.09 3.11 11.53
CA ILE A 214 -9.94 1.91 11.65
C ILE A 214 -9.49 0.84 10.67
N LEU A 215 -9.47 1.14 9.36
CA LEU A 215 -9.18 0.12 8.37
C LEU A 215 -7.65 0.09 8.12
N PRO A 216 -6.96 -1.01 8.42
CA PRO A 216 -5.56 -1.16 8.06
C PRO A 216 -5.39 -0.96 6.57
N ALA A 217 -4.38 -0.16 6.18
CA ALA A 217 -4.15 0.17 4.77
C ALA A 217 -3.88 -1.06 3.88
N GLU A 218 -3.55 -2.20 4.48
CA GLU A 218 -3.47 -3.49 3.81
C GLU A 218 -4.80 -3.91 3.15
N ALA A 219 -5.95 -3.60 3.77
CA ALA A 219 -7.26 -4.00 3.30
C ALA A 219 -7.60 -3.48 1.90
N PHE A 220 -7.07 -2.31 1.51
CA PHE A 220 -7.26 -1.74 0.17
C PHE A 220 -6.68 -2.63 -0.94
N PHE A 221 -5.73 -3.49 -0.60
CA PHE A 221 -5.04 -4.38 -1.52
C PHE A 221 -5.54 -5.83 -1.46
N SER A 222 -6.52 -6.14 -0.59
CA SER A 222 -7.07 -7.48 -0.44
C SER A 222 -8.09 -7.81 -1.54
N ASP A 223 -8.14 -9.08 -1.95
CA ASP A 223 -9.20 -9.61 -2.81
C ASP A 223 -10.46 -9.93 -1.99
N CYS A 224 -10.29 -10.22 -0.70
CA CYS A 224 -11.38 -10.37 0.28
C CYS A 224 -10.88 -10.01 1.68
N VAL A 225 -11.74 -9.44 2.51
CA VAL A 225 -11.44 -9.12 3.92
C VAL A 225 -12.29 -9.99 4.84
N PHE A 226 -11.66 -10.71 5.77
CA PHE A 226 -12.36 -11.46 6.81
C PHE A 226 -12.34 -10.68 8.12
N LEU A 227 -13.48 -10.08 8.47
CA LEU A 227 -13.69 -9.33 9.70
C LEU A 227 -13.99 -10.26 10.88
N VAL A 228 -13.25 -10.08 11.97
CA VAL A 228 -13.46 -10.83 13.21
C VAL A 228 -13.51 -9.90 14.42
N GLU A 229 -14.07 -10.35 15.53
CA GLU A 229 -14.32 -9.50 16.70
C GLU A 229 -13.02 -8.99 17.35
N GLY A 230 -12.03 -9.87 17.52
CA GLY A 230 -10.82 -9.54 18.26
C GLY A 230 -9.58 -10.34 17.85
N PRO A 231 -8.46 -10.14 18.58
CA PRO A 231 -7.17 -10.75 18.25
C PRO A 231 -7.14 -12.27 18.48
N SER A 232 -8.05 -12.82 19.29
CA SER A 232 -8.10 -14.27 19.54
C SER A 232 -8.58 -15.01 18.30
N GLU A 233 -9.59 -14.45 17.62
CA GLU A 233 -10.17 -14.92 16.38
C GLU A 233 -9.16 -14.82 15.24
N VAL A 234 -8.41 -13.71 15.16
CA VAL A 234 -7.32 -13.56 14.18
C VAL A 234 -6.32 -14.72 14.31
N LEU A 235 -5.85 -15.00 15.53
CA LEU A 235 -4.90 -16.08 15.78
C LEU A 235 -5.50 -17.46 15.44
N PHE A 236 -6.76 -17.68 15.82
CA PHE A 236 -7.46 -18.93 15.54
C PHE A 236 -7.60 -19.18 14.04
N TYR A 237 -8.10 -18.20 13.28
CA TYR A 237 -8.33 -18.36 11.85
C TYR A 237 -7.04 -18.44 11.03
N GLN A 238 -5.98 -17.74 11.44
CA GLN A 238 -4.65 -17.92 10.86
C GLN A 238 -4.12 -19.35 11.07
N ALA A 239 -4.26 -19.89 12.28
CA ALA A 239 -3.86 -21.27 12.56
C ALA A 239 -4.73 -22.29 11.84
N LEU A 240 -6.05 -22.04 11.75
CA LEU A 240 -6.98 -22.89 11.04
C LEU A 240 -6.65 -22.94 9.54
N ALA A 241 -6.40 -21.80 8.90
CA ALA A 241 -6.03 -21.74 7.49
C ALA A 241 -4.80 -22.60 7.17
N VAL A 242 -3.75 -22.51 8.01
CA VAL A 242 -2.55 -23.35 7.87
C VAL A 242 -2.86 -24.84 7.98
N GLN A 243 -3.79 -25.24 8.86
CA GLN A 243 -4.13 -26.65 9.07
C GLN A 243 -5.08 -27.20 8.00
N LEU A 244 -5.84 -26.33 7.35
CA LEU A 244 -6.71 -26.65 6.23
C LEU A 244 -6.01 -26.55 4.86
N ASP A 245 -4.71 -26.27 4.85
CA ASP A 245 -3.90 -26.07 3.62
C ASP A 245 -4.43 -24.89 2.76
N ILE A 246 -4.98 -23.86 3.42
CA ILE A 246 -5.45 -22.63 2.80
C ILE A 246 -4.37 -21.56 2.97
N ASP A 247 -3.74 -21.16 1.87
CA ASP A 247 -2.76 -20.08 1.85
C ASP A 247 -3.48 -18.72 1.69
N LEU A 248 -3.68 -18.03 2.81
CA LEU A 248 -4.35 -16.72 2.85
C LEU A 248 -3.67 -15.68 1.95
N ASP A 249 -2.33 -15.67 1.91
CA ASP A 249 -1.56 -14.71 1.12
C ASP A 249 -1.69 -15.03 -0.38
N TYR A 250 -1.72 -16.32 -0.77
CA TYR A 250 -1.99 -16.72 -2.16
C TYR A 250 -3.36 -16.26 -2.67
N HIS A 251 -4.37 -16.29 -1.79
CA HIS A 251 -5.72 -15.82 -2.08
C HIS A 251 -5.90 -14.30 -1.83
N ASN A 252 -4.87 -13.56 -1.40
CA ASN A 252 -4.97 -12.15 -0.99
C ASN A 252 -6.12 -11.89 0.01
N ILE A 253 -6.28 -12.77 1.00
CA ILE A 253 -7.30 -12.65 2.05
C ILE A 253 -6.67 -12.06 3.31
N SER A 254 -7.12 -10.88 3.73
CA SER A 254 -6.67 -10.26 4.98
C SER A 254 -7.68 -10.47 6.10
N ILE A 255 -7.24 -10.98 7.25
CA ILE A 255 -8.08 -11.15 8.46
C ILE A 255 -7.88 -9.94 9.37
N LEU A 256 -8.96 -9.21 9.66
CA LEU A 256 -8.92 -7.96 10.42
C LEU A 256 -9.78 -8.04 11.67
N SER A 257 -9.23 -7.67 12.82
CA SER A 257 -10.00 -7.48 14.06
C SER A 257 -10.70 -6.14 14.08
N VAL A 258 -11.97 -6.10 14.49
CA VAL A 258 -12.71 -4.84 14.63
C VAL A 258 -12.46 -4.13 15.96
N ASP A 259 -11.82 -4.78 16.95
CA ASP A 259 -11.28 -4.18 18.19
C ASP A 259 -12.22 -3.18 18.91
N GLY A 260 -13.52 -3.50 18.97
CA GLY A 260 -14.55 -2.67 19.63
C GLY A 260 -15.12 -1.54 18.78
N ILE A 261 -14.67 -1.41 17.53
CA ILE A 261 -15.34 -0.60 16.49
C ILE A 261 -16.49 -1.42 15.90
N ALA A 262 -17.62 -0.78 15.61
CA ALA A 262 -18.78 -1.47 15.05
C ALA A 262 -18.47 -2.04 13.65
N PHE A 263 -18.75 -3.33 13.43
CA PHE A 263 -18.62 -4.02 12.14
C PHE A 263 -19.26 -3.25 10.97
N GLY A 264 -20.39 -2.58 11.20
CA GLY A 264 -21.07 -1.78 10.16
C GLY A 264 -20.21 -0.65 9.58
N VAL A 265 -19.22 -0.15 10.31
CA VAL A 265 -18.25 0.84 9.79
C VAL A 265 -17.36 0.20 8.73
N TYR A 266 -16.76 -0.94 9.05
CA TYR A 266 -15.90 -1.68 8.13
C TYR A 266 -16.68 -2.10 6.88
N VAL A 267 -17.89 -2.65 7.05
CA VAL A 267 -18.73 -3.08 5.94
C VAL A 267 -19.02 -1.93 4.97
N LYS A 268 -19.46 -0.76 5.48
CA LYS A 268 -19.70 0.42 4.62
C LYS A 268 -18.48 0.83 3.81
N ILE A 269 -17.30 0.84 4.43
CA ILE A 269 -16.06 1.19 3.76
C ILE A 269 -15.68 0.14 2.70
N LEU A 270 -15.76 -1.15 3.05
CA LEU A 270 -15.43 -2.24 2.15
C LEU A 270 -16.39 -2.30 0.96
N ASP A 271 -17.68 -2.07 1.18
CA ASP A 271 -18.71 -1.97 0.14
C ASP A 271 -18.42 -0.80 -0.81
N ALA A 272 -18.09 0.38 -0.27
CA ALA A 272 -17.70 1.56 -1.03
C ALA A 272 -16.39 1.37 -1.81
N LEU A 273 -15.55 0.41 -1.41
CA LEU A 273 -14.33 0.04 -2.11
C LEU A 273 -14.51 -1.18 -3.03
N GLU A 274 -15.72 -1.74 -3.15
CA GLU A 274 -16.01 -2.99 -3.85
C GLU A 274 -15.07 -4.15 -3.41
N ILE A 275 -14.76 -4.22 -2.12
CA ILE A 275 -13.98 -5.29 -1.50
C ILE A 275 -14.97 -6.30 -0.89
N PRO A 276 -15.01 -7.56 -1.37
CA PRO A 276 -15.77 -8.62 -0.76
C PRO A 276 -15.33 -8.81 0.68
N TRP A 277 -16.29 -9.10 1.55
CA TRP A 277 -16.00 -9.34 2.94
C TRP A 277 -16.79 -10.51 3.46
N VAL A 278 -16.22 -11.16 4.47
CA VAL A 278 -16.89 -12.13 5.31
C VAL A 278 -16.72 -11.64 6.73
N LEU A 279 -17.71 -11.84 7.59
CA LEU A 279 -17.58 -11.47 9.00
C LEU A 279 -18.00 -12.60 9.92
N ARG A 280 -17.34 -12.67 11.07
CA ARG A 280 -17.79 -13.47 12.21
C ARG A 280 -17.84 -12.64 13.47
N THR A 281 -18.98 -12.66 14.16
CA THR A 281 -19.23 -11.94 15.42
C THR A 281 -19.74 -12.88 16.50
N ASP A 282 -19.47 -12.57 17.76
CA ASP A 282 -20.05 -13.26 18.91
C ASP A 282 -21.55 -12.90 19.05
N ASN A 283 -22.33 -13.75 19.75
CA ASN A 283 -23.76 -13.52 19.91
C ASN A 283 -24.12 -12.42 20.91
N ASP A 284 -23.25 -12.17 21.88
CA ASP A 284 -23.41 -11.12 22.89
C ASP A 284 -24.85 -10.98 23.44
N VAL A 285 -25.30 -11.96 24.24
CA VAL A 285 -26.66 -11.95 24.82
C VAL A 285 -26.66 -11.29 26.21
N PHE A 286 -27.41 -10.19 26.35
CA PHE A 286 -27.51 -9.44 27.60
C PHE A 286 -28.92 -9.43 28.17
N LYS A 287 -29.05 -9.57 29.49
CA LYS A 287 -30.31 -9.35 30.19
C LYS A 287 -30.58 -7.85 30.31
N VAL A 288 -31.77 -7.40 29.93
CA VAL A 288 -32.20 -6.01 30.12
C VAL A 288 -32.42 -5.75 31.62
N PRO A 289 -31.68 -4.80 32.23
CA PRO A 289 -31.85 -4.47 33.64
C PRO A 289 -33.29 -4.04 33.93
N GLU A 290 -33.83 -4.45 35.08
CA GLU A 290 -35.14 -3.98 35.58
C GLU A 290 -36.35 -4.26 34.66
N SER A 291 -36.24 -5.24 33.75
CA SER A 291 -37.35 -5.70 32.90
C SER A 291 -38.25 -6.72 33.62
N ASP A 292 -39.58 -6.49 33.58
CA ASP A 292 -40.62 -7.44 33.98
C ASP A 292 -41.73 -7.46 32.89
N PRO A 293 -41.92 -8.56 32.14
CA PRO A 293 -41.17 -9.83 32.20
C PRO A 293 -39.69 -9.66 31.82
N ILE A 294 -38.85 -10.65 32.17
CA ILE A 294 -37.42 -10.66 31.82
C ILE A 294 -37.26 -10.54 30.29
N LYS A 295 -36.50 -9.53 29.86
CA LYS A 295 -36.16 -9.31 28.46
C LYS A 295 -34.68 -9.56 28.21
N TRP A 296 -34.37 -10.19 27.09
CA TRP A 296 -33.03 -10.40 26.60
C TRP A 296 -32.78 -9.58 25.33
N ASN A 297 -31.62 -8.95 25.25
CA ASN A 297 -31.11 -8.26 24.08
C ASN A 297 -30.09 -9.17 23.38
N LEU A 298 -30.38 -9.53 22.12
CA LEU A 298 -29.53 -10.35 21.26
C LEU A 298 -28.57 -9.44 20.49
N ALA A 299 -27.58 -8.85 21.18
CA ALA A 299 -26.82 -7.76 20.59
C ALA A 299 -25.96 -8.19 19.39
N GLY A 300 -25.42 -9.41 19.39
CA GLY A 300 -24.66 -9.99 18.29
C GLY A 300 -25.53 -10.34 17.08
N LEU A 301 -26.66 -11.03 17.31
CA LEU A 301 -27.62 -11.34 16.24
C LEU A 301 -28.22 -10.07 15.62
N ASN A 302 -28.67 -9.10 16.43
CA ASN A 302 -29.18 -7.83 15.92
C ASN A 302 -28.11 -7.03 15.16
N ARG A 303 -26.83 -7.15 15.56
CA ARG A 303 -25.70 -6.58 14.81
C ARG A 303 -25.58 -7.23 13.43
N ALA A 304 -25.68 -8.56 13.34
CA ALA A 304 -25.66 -9.30 12.09
C ALA A 304 -26.85 -8.98 11.18
N LEU A 305 -28.07 -8.96 11.72
CA LEU A 305 -29.30 -8.61 10.99
C LEU A 305 -29.25 -7.18 10.44
N ARG A 306 -28.77 -6.22 11.24
CA ARG A 306 -28.61 -4.84 10.80
C ARG A 306 -27.64 -4.71 9.63
N ILE A 307 -26.55 -5.48 9.63
CA ILE A 307 -25.59 -5.50 8.52
C ILE A 307 -26.22 -6.17 7.29
N ALA A 308 -27.04 -7.19 7.49
CA ALA A 308 -27.75 -7.90 6.43
C ALA A 308 -28.94 -7.10 5.84
N ASN A 309 -29.26 -5.92 6.37
CA ASN A 309 -30.48 -5.15 6.12
C ASN A 309 -31.77 -5.94 6.36
N GLU A 310 -31.78 -6.78 7.40
CA GLU A 310 -32.95 -7.55 7.85
C GLU A 310 -33.57 -6.92 9.11
N ASP A 311 -34.81 -7.34 9.44
CA ASP A 311 -35.54 -6.84 10.60
C ASP A 311 -34.88 -7.27 11.93
N GLU A 312 -34.62 -6.30 12.82
CA GLU A 312 -34.03 -6.57 14.14
C GLU A 312 -35.06 -7.11 15.14
N TYR A 313 -34.61 -7.94 16.08
CA TYR A 313 -35.43 -8.39 17.20
C TYR A 313 -35.48 -7.30 18.29
N GLU A 314 -36.69 -6.83 18.61
CA GLU A 314 -36.88 -5.75 19.59
C GLU A 314 -36.43 -6.20 21.00
N TYR A 315 -37.00 -7.29 21.53
CA TYR A 315 -36.54 -7.99 22.73
C TYR A 315 -37.06 -9.42 22.74
N TRP A 316 -36.27 -10.37 23.26
CA TRP A 316 -36.76 -11.72 23.51
C TRP A 316 -37.39 -11.79 24.91
N GLU A 317 -38.70 -12.04 24.97
CA GLU A 317 -39.45 -12.25 26.21
C GLU A 317 -39.44 -13.75 26.60
N GLN A 318 -38.67 -14.12 27.63
CA GLN A 318 -38.63 -15.49 28.18
C GLN A 318 -38.40 -15.51 29.70
N VAL A 319 -38.84 -16.60 30.37
CA VAL A 319 -38.82 -16.77 31.84
C VAL A 319 -37.46 -17.27 32.37
N GLU A 320 -36.68 -17.98 31.54
CA GLU A 320 -35.35 -18.50 31.88
C GLU A 320 -34.29 -17.94 30.91
N LYS A 321 -33.01 -18.19 31.20
CA LYS A 321 -31.93 -17.87 30.25
C LYS A 321 -32.22 -18.55 28.92
N PRO A 322 -31.90 -17.92 27.78
CA PRO A 322 -31.85 -18.61 26.51
C PRO A 322 -30.64 -19.56 26.53
N ASP A 323 -30.76 -20.66 27.26
CA ASP A 323 -29.72 -21.68 27.39
C ASP A 323 -29.64 -22.54 26.11
N ASP A 324 -30.65 -22.49 25.25
CA ASP A 324 -30.67 -23.16 23.96
C ASP A 324 -31.40 -22.29 22.93
N LEU A 325 -30.65 -21.45 22.22
CA LEU A 325 -31.14 -20.64 21.11
C LEU A 325 -31.06 -21.40 19.78
N SER A 326 -30.63 -22.67 19.79
CA SER A 326 -30.15 -23.40 18.60
C SER A 326 -31.12 -23.40 17.42
N GLU A 327 -32.44 -23.46 17.67
CA GLU A 327 -33.45 -23.39 16.61
C GLU A 327 -33.49 -22.01 15.95
N LEU A 328 -33.56 -20.92 16.73
CA LEU A 328 -33.52 -19.56 16.16
C LEU A 328 -32.20 -19.32 15.42
N TRP A 329 -31.10 -19.80 16.00
CA TRP A 329 -29.79 -19.72 15.36
C TRP A 329 -29.74 -20.41 14.01
N ALA A 330 -30.30 -21.61 13.90
CA ALA A 330 -30.33 -22.36 12.65
C ALA A 330 -31.14 -21.61 11.58
N ASP A 331 -32.32 -21.10 11.95
CA ASP A 331 -33.18 -20.35 11.04
C ASP A 331 -32.48 -19.07 10.53
N GLU A 332 -31.85 -18.30 11.43
CA GLU A 332 -31.15 -17.07 11.05
C GLU A 332 -29.83 -17.34 10.31
N ALA A 333 -29.13 -18.44 10.63
CA ALA A 333 -27.93 -18.85 9.92
C ALA A 333 -28.21 -19.20 8.45
N GLU A 334 -29.38 -19.76 8.13
CA GLU A 334 -29.79 -20.00 6.74
C GLU A 334 -29.96 -18.70 5.94
N VAL A 335 -30.29 -17.58 6.60
CA VAL A 335 -30.44 -16.26 5.98
C VAL A 335 -29.11 -15.51 5.92
N LEU A 336 -28.30 -15.58 7.00
CA LEU A 336 -27.09 -14.78 7.18
C LEU A 336 -25.84 -15.41 6.52
N ASN A 337 -25.64 -16.73 6.65
CA ASN A 337 -24.43 -17.40 6.13
C ASN A 337 -24.25 -17.22 4.62
N PRO A 338 -25.30 -17.27 3.76
CA PRO A 338 -25.16 -17.00 2.33
C PRO A 338 -24.71 -15.57 2.01
N LYS A 339 -24.93 -14.62 2.92
CA LYS A 339 -24.47 -13.22 2.79
C LYS A 339 -23.05 -13.00 3.35
N GLY A 340 -22.37 -14.06 3.80
CA GLY A 340 -21.03 -13.96 4.38
C GLY A 340 -21.03 -13.47 5.84
N ILE A 341 -22.18 -13.53 6.52
CA ILE A 341 -22.33 -13.09 7.91
C ILE A 341 -22.49 -14.32 8.80
N TYR A 342 -21.54 -14.54 9.69
CA TYR A 342 -21.54 -15.66 10.61
C TYR A 342 -21.60 -15.18 12.05
N VAL A 343 -22.35 -15.88 12.90
CA VAL A 343 -22.54 -15.49 14.29
C VAL A 343 -22.22 -16.72 15.17
N SER A 344 -21.36 -16.56 16.18
CA SER A 344 -20.92 -17.62 17.10
C SER A 344 -22.05 -18.05 18.04
N LYS A 345 -22.29 -19.34 18.29
CA LYS A 345 -23.41 -19.79 19.16
C LYS A 345 -23.40 -19.13 20.54
N ILE A 346 -22.20 -18.91 21.09
CA ILE A 346 -21.98 -18.08 22.27
C ILE A 346 -20.82 -17.11 22.02
N ASP A 347 -19.62 -17.66 21.88
CA ASP A 347 -18.38 -16.96 21.53
C ASP A 347 -17.41 -17.98 20.92
N LEU A 348 -16.28 -17.50 20.37
CA LEU A 348 -15.25 -18.40 19.81
C LEU A 348 -14.80 -19.49 20.80
N GLU A 349 -14.61 -19.15 22.08
CA GLU A 349 -14.09 -20.11 23.06
C GLU A 349 -15.06 -21.25 23.37
N ASN A 350 -16.37 -20.97 23.41
CA ASN A 350 -17.41 -21.98 23.60
C ASN A 350 -17.54 -22.86 22.36
N ASP A 351 -17.61 -22.25 21.17
CA ASP A 351 -17.72 -23.00 19.91
C ASP A 351 -16.51 -23.93 19.72
N LEU A 352 -15.30 -23.44 20.03
CA LEU A 352 -14.09 -24.25 20.03
C LEU A 352 -14.14 -25.38 21.09
N GLY A 353 -14.71 -25.11 22.26
CA GLY A 353 -14.86 -26.09 23.32
C GLY A 353 -15.87 -27.20 23.00
N GLU A 354 -16.86 -26.91 22.15
CA GLU A 354 -17.79 -27.90 21.60
C GLU A 354 -17.10 -28.76 20.54
N ALA A 355 -16.39 -28.12 19.59
CA ALA A 355 -15.75 -28.81 18.47
C ALA A 355 -14.51 -29.63 18.87
N LEU A 356 -13.68 -29.12 19.78
CA LEU A 356 -12.42 -29.74 20.25
C LEU A 356 -12.43 -29.98 21.77
N SER A 357 -13.49 -30.62 22.26
CA SER A 357 -13.72 -30.84 23.69
C SER A 357 -12.57 -31.56 24.39
N ASP A 358 -12.00 -32.60 23.79
CA ASP A 358 -11.02 -33.47 24.45
C ASP A 358 -9.63 -32.82 24.47
N GLU A 359 -9.24 -32.21 23.37
CA GLU A 359 -8.00 -31.44 23.21
C GLU A 359 -7.97 -30.25 24.18
N LEU A 360 -9.11 -29.55 24.33
CA LEU A 360 -9.20 -28.39 25.19
C LEU A 360 -9.13 -28.77 26.68
N LYS A 361 -9.73 -29.90 27.08
CA LYS A 361 -9.58 -30.43 28.44
C LYS A 361 -8.14 -30.85 28.72
N GLU A 362 -7.48 -31.48 27.76
CA GLU A 362 -6.10 -31.93 27.89
C GLU A 362 -5.14 -30.74 28.07
N TYR A 363 -5.26 -29.70 27.22
CA TYR A 363 -4.47 -28.47 27.33
C TYR A 363 -4.68 -27.75 28.67
N THR A 364 -5.93 -27.56 29.08
CA THR A 364 -6.24 -26.80 30.31
C THR A 364 -6.07 -27.61 31.60
N GLY A 365 -5.95 -28.93 31.50
CA GLY A 365 -5.96 -29.85 32.64
C GLY A 365 -7.27 -29.83 33.43
N LYS A 366 -8.39 -29.46 32.80
CA LYS A 366 -9.70 -29.33 33.45
C LYS A 366 -10.60 -30.54 33.19
N LEU A 367 -11.44 -30.87 34.17
CA LEU A 367 -12.36 -32.01 34.09
C LEU A 367 -13.65 -31.69 33.31
N THR A 368 -14.00 -30.41 33.15
CA THR A 368 -15.24 -29.98 32.48
C THR A 368 -14.96 -28.94 31.40
N ILE A 369 -15.73 -29.00 30.31
CA ILE A 369 -15.63 -28.06 29.18
C ILE A 369 -15.83 -26.63 29.67
N ASN A 370 -16.87 -26.39 30.47
CA ASN A 370 -17.14 -25.05 31.04
C ASN A 370 -15.96 -24.47 31.84
N ALA A 371 -15.18 -25.31 32.54
CA ALA A 371 -14.00 -24.84 33.26
C ALA A 371 -12.81 -24.57 32.32
N ALA A 372 -12.70 -25.32 31.22
CA ALA A 372 -11.70 -25.13 30.19
C ALA A 372 -11.99 -23.86 29.35
N VAL A 373 -13.24 -23.65 28.96
CA VAL A 373 -13.70 -22.42 28.26
C VAL A 373 -13.47 -21.19 29.13
N LYS A 374 -13.90 -21.22 30.40
CA LYS A 374 -13.61 -20.12 31.36
C LYS A 374 -12.11 -19.87 31.54
N TYR A 375 -11.29 -20.91 31.41
CA TYR A 375 -9.85 -20.73 31.38
C TYR A 375 -9.45 -19.94 30.14
N LEU A 376 -9.84 -20.31 28.92
CA LEU A 376 -9.52 -19.50 27.73
C LEU A 376 -10.00 -18.05 27.86
N GLN A 377 -11.28 -17.85 28.21
CA GLN A 377 -11.91 -16.53 28.33
C GLN A 377 -11.17 -15.55 29.27
N GLY A 378 -10.52 -16.06 30.32
CA GLY A 378 -9.82 -15.19 31.28
C GLY A 378 -8.59 -14.45 30.73
N LYS A 379 -7.99 -14.95 29.64
CA LYS A 379 -6.90 -14.28 28.90
C LYS A 379 -6.98 -14.67 27.41
N LYS A 380 -8.09 -14.32 26.74
CA LYS A 380 -8.49 -14.81 25.42
C LYS A 380 -7.31 -15.02 24.44
N ALA A 381 -6.70 -13.95 23.94
CA ALA A 381 -5.65 -14.05 22.91
C ALA A 381 -4.37 -14.78 23.38
N VAL A 382 -3.95 -14.58 24.63
CA VAL A 382 -2.72 -15.21 25.16
C VAL A 382 -2.90 -16.72 25.29
N ARG A 383 -4.03 -17.14 25.88
CA ARG A 383 -4.35 -18.56 26.08
C ARG A 383 -4.73 -19.25 24.77
N MET A 384 -5.37 -18.53 23.85
CA MET A 384 -5.61 -19.03 22.50
C MET A 384 -4.28 -19.36 21.80
N ARG A 385 -3.30 -18.45 21.84
CA ARG A 385 -1.96 -18.72 21.25
C ARG A 385 -1.29 -19.95 21.86
N GLU A 386 -1.36 -20.11 23.18
CA GLU A 386 -0.79 -21.26 23.88
C GLU A 386 -1.50 -22.57 23.49
N PHE A 387 -2.83 -22.56 23.44
CA PHE A 387 -3.61 -23.70 22.96
C PHE A 387 -3.24 -24.08 21.51
N LEU A 388 -3.17 -23.10 20.61
CA LEU A 388 -2.82 -23.32 19.20
C LEU A 388 -1.39 -23.86 19.04
N ALA A 389 -0.46 -23.45 19.90
CA ALA A 389 0.91 -23.97 19.88
C ALA A 389 1.00 -25.45 20.32
N GLU A 390 0.14 -25.88 21.25
CA GLU A 390 0.16 -27.26 21.77
C GLU A 390 -0.74 -28.22 20.98
N LYS A 391 -1.91 -27.74 20.53
CA LYS A 391 -2.99 -28.56 19.94
C LYS A 391 -3.41 -28.10 18.55
N GLY A 392 -2.67 -27.18 17.91
CA GLY A 392 -3.00 -26.67 16.57
C GLY A 392 -3.16 -27.75 15.50
N ALA A 393 -2.44 -28.87 15.59
CA ALA A 393 -2.55 -29.99 14.65
C ALA A 393 -3.95 -30.66 14.63
N SER A 394 -4.76 -30.48 15.68
CA SER A 394 -6.13 -31.00 15.74
C SER A 394 -7.13 -30.14 14.97
N LEU A 395 -6.77 -28.91 14.56
CA LEU A 395 -7.68 -28.03 13.81
C LEU A 395 -8.02 -28.57 12.41
N LYS A 396 -7.19 -29.48 11.86
CA LYS A 396 -7.48 -30.16 10.58
C LYS A 396 -8.83 -30.89 10.60
N ASP A 397 -9.25 -31.34 11.77
CA ASP A 397 -10.50 -32.10 11.96
C ASP A 397 -11.73 -31.17 11.86
N LEU A 398 -11.52 -29.85 11.88
CA LEU A 398 -12.56 -28.82 11.75
C LEU A 398 -12.87 -28.44 10.30
N ASN A 399 -12.30 -29.13 9.29
CA ASN A 399 -12.48 -28.73 7.88
C ASN A 399 -13.96 -28.65 7.44
N SER A 400 -14.79 -29.57 7.95
CA SER A 400 -16.23 -29.62 7.69
C SER A 400 -17.08 -28.98 8.77
N ASP A 401 -16.46 -28.40 9.80
CA ASP A 401 -17.14 -27.79 10.94
C ASP A 401 -17.67 -26.38 10.59
N GLU A 402 -18.69 -25.92 11.32
CA GLU A 402 -19.25 -24.58 11.21
C GLU A 402 -18.17 -23.50 11.40
N LEU A 403 -17.16 -23.76 12.23
CA LEU A 403 -16.05 -22.85 12.47
C LEU A 403 -15.21 -22.56 11.22
N ALA A 404 -15.13 -23.48 10.26
CA ALA A 404 -14.35 -23.31 9.03
C ALA A 404 -15.15 -22.67 7.88
N GLN A 405 -16.49 -22.67 7.96
CA GLN A 405 -17.36 -22.13 6.90
C GLN A 405 -17.07 -20.66 6.52
N PRO A 406 -16.82 -19.72 7.46
CA PRO A 406 -16.47 -18.35 7.10
C PRO A 406 -15.20 -18.26 6.25
N LEU A 407 -14.21 -19.07 6.60
CA LEU A 407 -12.93 -19.10 5.89
C LEU A 407 -13.10 -19.64 4.45
N HIS A 408 -13.85 -20.74 4.29
CA HIS A 408 -14.18 -21.29 2.98
C HIS A 408 -15.01 -20.33 2.13
N HIS A 409 -15.92 -19.56 2.75
CA HIS A 409 -16.69 -18.51 2.07
C HIS A 409 -15.76 -17.42 1.53
N ALA A 410 -14.79 -16.95 2.34
CA ALA A 410 -13.82 -15.94 1.90
C ALA A 410 -13.02 -16.44 0.67
N VAL A 411 -12.56 -17.69 0.69
CA VAL A 411 -11.88 -18.32 -0.45
C VAL A 411 -12.77 -18.35 -1.69
N LYS A 412 -14.04 -18.75 -1.52
CA LYS A 412 -15.03 -18.80 -2.62
C LYS A 412 -15.26 -17.43 -3.26
N HIS A 413 -15.26 -16.34 -2.49
CA HIS A 413 -15.38 -14.98 -3.06
C HIS A 413 -14.20 -14.64 -3.98
N VAL A 414 -12.98 -14.98 -3.57
CA VAL A 414 -11.77 -14.73 -4.36
C VAL A 414 -11.76 -15.57 -5.63
N GLU A 415 -12.07 -16.87 -5.51
CA GLU A 415 -12.11 -17.78 -6.66
C GLU A 415 -13.20 -17.41 -7.67
N GLY A 416 -14.37 -17.00 -7.18
CA GLY A 416 -15.49 -16.55 -8.02
C GLY A 416 -15.16 -15.31 -8.85
N ARG A 417 -14.30 -14.40 -8.36
CA ARG A 417 -13.84 -13.22 -9.13
C ARG A 417 -12.79 -13.56 -10.18
N ARG A 418 -11.93 -14.55 -9.90
CA ARG A 418 -10.87 -14.98 -10.83
C ARG A 418 -11.37 -15.94 -11.91
N ALA A 419 -12.58 -16.49 -11.77
CA ALA A 419 -13.21 -17.26 -12.83
C ALA A 419 -13.42 -16.36 -14.06
N ALA A 420 -12.69 -16.66 -15.14
CA ALA A 420 -12.80 -15.97 -16.41
C ALA A 420 -14.26 -15.94 -16.90
N PRO A 421 -14.70 -14.91 -17.63
CA PRO A 421 -16.00 -14.96 -18.31
C PRO A 421 -16.05 -16.23 -19.15
N GLU A 422 -17.08 -17.05 -18.94
CA GLU A 422 -17.38 -18.16 -19.86
C GLU A 422 -17.50 -17.55 -21.26
N GLU A 423 -16.72 -18.06 -22.22
CA GLU A 423 -16.80 -17.65 -23.62
C GLU A 423 -18.23 -17.95 -24.13
N GLU A 424 -19.10 -16.92 -24.21
CA GLU A 424 -20.36 -16.97 -24.98
C GLU A 424 -20.12 -16.76 -26.49
#